data_AF-A0A2S7I342-F1
#
_entry.id   AF-A0A2S7I342-F1
#
_cell.length_a   1.000
_cell.length_b   1.000
_cell.length_c   1.000
_cell.angle_alpha   90.00
_cell.angle_beta   90.00
_cell.angle_gamma   90.00
#
_symmetry.space_group_name_H-M   'P 1'
#
loop_
_entity.id
_entity.type
_entity.pdbx_description
1 polymer ?
#
loop_
_entity_poly.entity_id
_entity_poly.type
_entity_poly.pdbx_seq_one_letter_code
_entity_poly.pdbx_strand_id
1 'polypeptide(L)'
;MIVKILGSASSNFHGVQYNDKKVEKGTGELMLMKNFPSFINEKSSQEAVRNYLKSISKNEKVKKPQFHAVISTKFQQHSKEELTKVAEDFMQEMGYGNQPFIVVFHNDTENNHVHIVSTRVNKSTGKKLNDSYEKLKAQKAMINIKERIYDKSNEEIINNLLNYKMSSLKQLEILMERNGFKLVKNKNDENALDILKNGVREKTIYGNQLIFSNVKNDNRGKQIKAILNKYKEVYSNKVFKAEDRRHLEKMLPEEKQKENWKPKIEFESELQKKLREVFGIDVVFHHKDELHPFGYTLIDHKTGTIYKGSEILKMNNLFEFTSEVMDKKLFESLKDYNLSDEISKQVLIEYLKHQNLENVPKDFMLFENKKRKNKEVFNMVKNEIRKYLKTQNNNSVKIIKSEEGIYYAVHTKLHYIGELQSLIGEKEYQKFLNPNQANETRIVNQTESNEAKELSRAINEMLIEWTKHSGTSKDPAEEELRKRKKRKKL
;
A
#
# COMPACT_ATOMS: atom_id res chain seq x y z
N MET A 1 -4.16 4.81 -4.80
CA MET A 1 -4.21 6.28 -4.60
C MET A 1 -5.49 6.69 -3.90
N ILE A 2 -5.39 7.65 -2.98
CA ILE A 2 -6.48 8.28 -2.23
C ILE A 2 -6.31 9.79 -2.34
N VAL A 3 -7.40 10.54 -2.49
CA VAL A 3 -7.41 12.00 -2.45
C VAL A 3 -8.10 12.53 -1.20
N LYS A 4 -7.52 13.58 -0.61
CA LYS A 4 -8.13 14.32 0.50
C LYS A 4 -7.96 15.82 0.27
N ILE A 5 -9.07 16.56 0.32
CA ILE A 5 -9.04 18.02 0.39
C ILE A 5 -8.78 18.42 1.84
N LEU A 6 -7.75 19.23 2.06
CA LEU A 6 -7.39 19.76 3.37
C LEU A 6 -8.22 21.01 3.67
N GLY A 7 -8.51 21.22 4.96
CA GLY A 7 -9.25 22.39 5.41
C GLY A 7 -8.46 23.66 5.16
N SER A 8 -9.06 24.63 4.45
CA SER A 8 -8.47 25.96 4.28
C SER A 8 -8.70 26.77 5.56
N ALA A 9 -7.62 27.04 6.29
CA ALA A 9 -7.69 27.79 7.54
C ALA A 9 -7.92 29.29 7.31
N SER A 10 -7.41 29.86 6.19
CA SER A 10 -7.44 31.30 5.93
C SER A 10 -7.25 31.65 4.44
N SER A 11 -7.30 32.95 4.14
CA SER A 11 -6.92 33.54 2.84
C SER A 11 -5.40 33.68 2.64
N ASN A 12 -4.59 33.15 3.55
CA ASN A 12 -3.16 33.40 3.60
C ASN A 12 -2.30 32.36 2.86
N PHE A 13 -2.94 31.40 2.20
CA PHE A 13 -2.28 30.35 1.43
C PHE A 13 -1.21 29.56 2.23
N HIS A 14 -1.55 29.15 3.46
CA HIS A 14 -0.66 28.39 4.35
C HIS A 14 -0.14 27.07 3.75
N GLY A 15 -0.84 26.48 2.77
CA GLY A 15 -0.37 25.29 2.07
C GLY A 15 0.97 25.53 1.36
N VAL A 16 1.19 26.74 0.83
CA VAL A 16 2.48 27.11 0.21
C VAL A 16 3.58 27.15 1.27
N GLN A 17 3.34 27.83 2.41
CA GLN A 17 4.31 27.91 3.51
C GLN A 17 4.62 26.54 4.13
N TYR A 18 3.61 25.68 4.24
CA TYR A 18 3.77 24.33 4.77
C TYR A 18 4.71 23.50 3.88
N ASN A 19 4.50 23.56 2.57
CA ASN A 19 5.32 22.86 1.59
C ASN A 19 6.75 23.41 1.55
N ASP A 20 6.92 24.72 1.65
CA ASP A 20 8.24 25.39 1.68
C ASP A 20 9.13 24.82 2.79
N LYS A 21 8.61 24.75 4.02
CA LYS A 21 9.30 24.14 5.17
C LYS A 21 9.69 22.68 4.93
N LYS A 22 8.97 21.94 4.09
CA LYS A 22 9.28 20.53 3.77
C LYS A 22 10.38 20.42 2.73
N VAL A 23 10.38 21.33 1.74
CA VAL A 23 11.45 21.47 0.74
C VAL A 23 12.76 21.89 1.41
N GLU A 24 12.75 22.91 2.28
CA GLU A 24 13.92 23.35 3.04
C GLU A 24 14.54 22.23 3.88
N LYS A 25 13.71 21.34 4.44
CA LYS A 25 14.13 20.18 5.23
C LYS A 25 14.61 18.99 4.37
N GLY A 26 14.58 19.09 3.04
CA GLY A 26 14.93 18.00 2.12
C GLY A 26 13.93 16.84 2.11
N THR A 27 12.73 17.05 2.64
CA THR A 27 11.64 16.04 2.74
C THR A 27 10.52 16.28 1.74
N GLY A 28 10.65 17.32 0.92
CA GLY A 28 9.74 17.65 -0.16
C GLY A 28 10.47 18.21 -1.39
N GLU A 29 9.80 18.17 -2.53
CA GLU A 29 10.32 18.61 -3.81
C GLU A 29 9.21 19.29 -4.62
N LEU A 30 9.46 20.50 -5.15
CA LEU A 30 8.53 21.15 -6.07
C LEU A 30 8.59 20.40 -7.41
N MET A 31 7.48 19.75 -7.77
CA MET A 31 7.41 18.90 -8.97
C MET A 31 6.85 19.61 -10.19
N LEU A 32 5.90 20.53 -9.97
CA LEU A 32 5.21 21.22 -11.05
C LEU A 32 4.72 22.59 -10.59
N MET A 33 4.89 23.57 -11.46
CA MET A 33 4.27 24.89 -11.36
C MET A 33 3.58 25.22 -12.68
N LYS A 34 2.25 25.46 -12.66
CA LYS A 34 1.47 25.67 -13.89
C LYS A 34 0.56 26.88 -13.81
N ASN A 35 0.34 27.52 -14.96
CA ASN A 35 -0.58 28.66 -15.17
C ASN A 35 -0.26 29.94 -14.38
N PHE A 36 0.97 30.08 -13.91
CA PHE A 36 1.51 31.34 -13.38
C PHE A 36 1.98 32.26 -14.52
N PRO A 37 2.03 33.58 -14.29
CA PRO A 37 2.62 34.52 -15.24
C PRO A 37 4.14 34.30 -15.33
N SER A 38 4.77 34.71 -16.43
CA SER A 38 6.21 34.46 -16.70
C SER A 38 7.17 34.95 -15.59
N PHE A 39 6.80 36.00 -14.86
CA PHE A 39 7.59 36.55 -13.76
C PHE A 39 7.50 35.73 -12.46
N ILE A 40 6.58 34.77 -12.36
CA ILE A 40 6.51 33.78 -11.27
C ILE A 40 6.77 32.39 -11.86
N ASN A 41 7.93 31.83 -11.56
CA ASN A 41 8.38 30.54 -12.08
C ASN A 41 9.03 29.68 -10.99
N GLU A 42 9.56 28.52 -11.35
CA GLU A 42 10.11 27.53 -10.40
C GLU A 42 11.31 28.05 -9.58
N LYS A 43 11.97 29.11 -10.04
CA LYS A 43 13.07 29.77 -9.31
C LYS A 43 12.57 30.88 -8.37
N SER A 44 11.30 31.27 -8.47
CA SER A 44 10.71 32.29 -7.61
C SER A 44 10.62 31.79 -6.17
N SER A 45 10.76 32.69 -5.20
CA SER A 45 10.58 32.36 -3.79
C SER A 45 9.14 31.90 -3.53
N GLN A 46 8.96 30.99 -2.57
CA GLN A 46 7.62 30.55 -2.17
C GLN A 46 6.75 31.70 -1.64
N GLU A 47 7.37 32.74 -1.09
CA GLU A 47 6.69 33.98 -0.74
C GLU A 47 6.11 34.70 -1.97
N ALA A 48 6.84 34.78 -3.08
CA ALA A 48 6.34 35.35 -4.32
C ALA A 48 5.16 34.55 -4.89
N VAL A 49 5.25 33.20 -4.87
CA VAL A 49 4.16 32.30 -5.27
C VAL A 49 2.92 32.53 -4.41
N ARG A 50 3.11 32.58 -3.10
CA ARG A 50 2.04 32.83 -2.12
C ARG A 50 1.39 34.20 -2.31
N ASN A 51 2.18 35.25 -2.47
CA ASN A 51 1.70 36.61 -2.66
C ASN A 51 0.93 36.75 -3.97
N TYR A 52 1.38 36.10 -5.04
CA TYR A 52 0.63 36.03 -6.29
C TYR A 52 -0.71 35.32 -6.11
N LEU A 53 -0.74 34.14 -5.49
CA LEU A 53 -2.01 33.43 -5.23
C LEU A 53 -2.97 34.26 -4.36
N LYS A 54 -2.45 35.01 -3.39
CA LYS A 54 -3.24 35.96 -2.59
C LYS A 54 -3.81 37.09 -3.43
N SER A 55 -3.01 37.68 -4.33
CA SER A 55 -3.43 38.85 -5.12
C SER A 55 -4.57 38.54 -6.07
N ILE A 56 -4.50 37.40 -6.79
CA ILE A 56 -5.55 36.95 -7.71
C ILE A 56 -6.80 36.44 -7.00
N SER A 57 -6.72 36.24 -5.68
CA SER A 57 -7.81 35.69 -4.86
C SER A 57 -8.54 36.74 -4.03
N LYS A 58 -8.28 38.03 -4.29
CA LYS A 58 -8.98 39.14 -3.62
C LYS A 58 -10.45 39.17 -4.07
N ASN A 59 -11.30 38.55 -3.28
CA ASN A 59 -12.75 38.60 -3.43
C ASN A 59 -13.40 38.55 -2.03
N GLU A 60 -14.11 39.61 -1.65
CA GLU A 60 -14.72 39.76 -0.31
C GLU A 60 -15.75 38.67 0.01
N LYS A 61 -16.37 38.08 -1.03
CA LYS A 61 -17.33 36.99 -0.87
C LYS A 61 -16.66 35.63 -0.62
N VAL A 62 -15.33 35.53 -0.80
CA VAL A 62 -14.57 34.28 -0.68
C VAL A 62 -13.65 34.32 0.54
N LYS A 63 -14.17 33.86 1.69
CA LYS A 63 -13.41 33.85 2.96
C LYS A 63 -12.22 32.87 2.97
N LYS A 64 -12.29 31.79 2.19
CA LYS A 64 -11.32 30.68 2.19
C LYS A 64 -10.87 30.30 0.77
N PRO A 65 -10.13 31.19 0.09
CA PRO A 65 -9.79 31.03 -1.32
C PRO A 65 -8.79 29.91 -1.61
N GLN A 66 -7.95 29.49 -0.66
CA GLN A 66 -6.97 28.43 -0.93
C GLN A 66 -7.66 27.09 -1.22
N PHE A 67 -7.41 26.48 -2.36
CA PHE A 67 -7.63 25.06 -2.61
C PHE A 67 -6.37 24.29 -2.24
N HIS A 68 -6.49 23.29 -1.36
CA HIS A 68 -5.37 22.44 -0.96
C HIS A 68 -5.81 20.98 -0.92
N ALA A 69 -5.21 20.15 -1.77
CA ALA A 69 -5.49 18.74 -1.84
C ALA A 69 -4.20 17.92 -1.65
N VAL A 70 -4.37 16.69 -1.17
CA VAL A 70 -3.32 15.69 -1.07
C VAL A 70 -3.74 14.45 -1.84
N ILE A 71 -2.86 13.96 -2.70
CA ILE A 71 -3.01 12.66 -3.36
C ILE A 71 -1.91 11.75 -2.80
N SER A 72 -2.31 10.67 -2.15
CA SER A 72 -1.41 9.71 -1.51
C SER A 72 -1.52 8.36 -2.19
N THR A 73 -0.41 7.66 -2.36
CA THR A 73 -0.39 6.25 -2.74
C THR A 73 -0.08 5.36 -1.54
N LYS A 74 -0.27 4.05 -1.70
CA LYS A 74 0.09 3.09 -0.66
C LYS A 74 1.60 2.87 -0.74
N PHE A 75 2.30 3.13 0.36
CA PHE A 75 3.75 3.08 0.47
C PHE A 75 4.42 3.83 -0.69
N GLN A 76 5.39 3.19 -1.36
CA GLN A 76 6.09 3.73 -2.53
C GLN A 76 5.60 3.09 -3.84
N GLN A 77 4.31 2.70 -3.91
CA GLN A 77 3.74 2.07 -5.11
C GLN A 77 3.80 2.95 -6.36
N HIS A 78 3.83 4.27 -6.21
CA HIS A 78 3.91 5.21 -7.33
C HIS A 78 5.06 6.20 -7.08
N SER A 79 5.76 6.56 -8.16
CA SER A 79 6.85 7.53 -8.14
C SER A 79 6.33 8.97 -7.97
N LYS A 80 7.25 9.92 -7.75
CA LYS A 80 6.90 11.34 -7.68
C LYS A 80 6.37 11.86 -9.02
N GLU A 81 6.89 11.38 -10.14
CA GLU A 81 6.47 11.73 -11.50
C GLU A 81 5.07 11.20 -11.80
N GLU A 82 4.79 9.93 -11.46
CA GLU A 82 3.46 9.34 -11.64
C GLU A 82 2.40 10.09 -10.82
N LEU A 83 2.70 10.41 -9.55
CA LEU A 83 1.80 11.19 -8.70
C LEU A 83 1.63 12.63 -9.20
N THR A 84 2.65 13.23 -9.79
CA THR A 84 2.57 14.58 -10.36
C THR A 84 1.65 14.61 -11.58
N LYS A 85 1.75 13.62 -12.46
CA LYS A 85 0.84 13.46 -13.60
C LYS A 85 -0.62 13.28 -13.14
N VAL A 86 -0.83 12.44 -12.12
CA VAL A 86 -2.16 12.25 -11.50
C VAL A 86 -2.68 13.55 -10.89
N ALA A 87 -1.82 14.35 -10.27
CA ALA A 87 -2.19 15.65 -9.70
C ALA A 87 -2.61 16.66 -10.77
N GLU A 88 -1.93 16.68 -11.91
CA GLU A 88 -2.29 17.52 -13.05
C GLU A 88 -3.66 17.12 -13.65
N ASP A 89 -3.86 15.83 -13.93
CA ASP A 89 -5.14 15.31 -14.40
C ASP A 89 -6.27 15.59 -13.39
N PHE A 90 -5.98 15.46 -12.10
CA PHE A 90 -6.92 15.76 -11.03
C PHE A 90 -7.35 17.23 -11.05
N MET A 91 -6.43 18.16 -11.27
CA MET A 91 -6.77 19.58 -11.37
C MET A 91 -7.68 19.86 -12.57
N GLN A 92 -7.46 19.17 -13.71
CA GLN A 92 -8.34 19.29 -14.87
C GLN A 92 -9.75 18.76 -14.59
N GLU A 93 -9.87 17.53 -14.08
CA GLU A 93 -11.16 16.92 -13.72
C GLU A 93 -11.94 17.74 -12.69
N MET A 94 -11.23 18.40 -11.77
CA MET A 94 -11.84 19.24 -10.74
C MET A 94 -12.30 20.62 -11.27
N GLY A 95 -11.95 20.99 -12.52
CA GLY A 95 -12.23 22.31 -13.09
C GLY A 95 -11.27 23.41 -12.63
N TYR A 96 -10.16 23.04 -11.99
CA TYR A 96 -9.11 23.96 -11.54
C TYR A 96 -7.92 24.01 -12.50
N GLY A 97 -7.92 23.23 -13.58
CA GLY A 97 -6.77 23.04 -14.47
C GLY A 97 -6.26 24.29 -15.18
N ASN A 98 -7.07 25.36 -15.25
CA ASN A 98 -6.67 26.68 -15.76
C ASN A 98 -6.23 27.66 -14.67
N GLN A 99 -6.43 27.33 -13.39
CA GLN A 99 -5.95 28.14 -12.27
C GLN A 99 -4.45 27.96 -12.09
N PRO A 100 -3.74 28.94 -11.50
CA PRO A 100 -2.36 28.74 -11.09
C PRO A 100 -2.29 27.72 -9.96
N PHE A 101 -1.40 26.73 -10.09
CA PHE A 101 -1.21 25.73 -9.05
C PHE A 101 0.21 25.18 -9.01
N ILE A 102 0.60 24.76 -7.82
CA ILE A 102 1.86 24.04 -7.58
C ILE A 102 1.55 22.62 -7.11
N VAL A 103 2.43 21.69 -7.48
CA VAL A 103 2.45 20.31 -6.97
C VAL A 103 3.78 20.08 -6.27
N VAL A 104 3.72 19.68 -5.00
CA VAL A 104 4.91 19.42 -4.18
C VAL A 104 4.86 17.97 -3.71
N PHE A 105 5.87 17.19 -4.07
CA PHE A 105 6.02 15.81 -3.62
C PHE A 105 6.60 15.78 -2.22
N HIS A 106 6.04 14.94 -1.35
CA HIS A 106 6.54 14.66 -0.01
C HIS A 106 6.80 13.17 0.15
N ASN A 107 7.88 12.84 0.87
CA ASN A 107 8.25 11.48 1.24
C ASN A 107 8.49 11.34 2.74
N ASP A 108 8.00 12.27 3.56
CA ASP A 108 8.22 12.32 5.02
C ASP A 108 7.39 11.31 5.82
N THR A 109 6.51 10.55 5.14
CA THR A 109 5.75 9.44 5.73
C THR A 109 6.07 8.14 5.02
N GLU A 110 5.53 7.01 5.51
CA GLU A 110 5.60 5.73 4.79
C GLU A 110 4.95 5.83 3.39
N ASN A 111 3.97 6.70 3.19
CA ASN A 111 3.29 6.86 1.90
C ASN A 111 3.88 8.01 1.10
N ASN A 112 4.24 7.73 -0.15
CA ASN A 112 4.48 8.76 -1.15
C ASN A 112 3.19 9.55 -1.40
N HIS A 113 3.30 10.88 -1.35
CA HIS A 113 2.15 11.75 -1.59
C HIS A 113 2.56 13.09 -2.20
N VAL A 114 1.62 13.74 -2.86
CA VAL A 114 1.78 15.08 -3.42
C VAL A 114 0.75 16.03 -2.81
N HIS A 115 1.18 17.24 -2.49
CA HIS A 115 0.33 18.36 -2.11
C HIS A 115 0.11 19.25 -3.32
N ILE A 116 -1.16 19.59 -3.57
CA ILE A 116 -1.58 20.49 -4.64
C ILE A 116 -2.13 21.75 -3.98
N VAL A 117 -1.58 22.91 -4.33
CA VAL A 117 -2.06 24.19 -3.81
C VAL A 117 -2.46 25.10 -4.96
N SER A 118 -3.69 25.60 -4.91
CA SER A 118 -4.29 26.50 -5.91
C SER A 118 -5.30 27.44 -5.25
N THR A 119 -6.10 28.15 -6.05
CA THR A 119 -7.15 29.06 -5.61
C THR A 119 -8.54 28.63 -6.11
N ARG A 120 -9.56 28.86 -5.28
CA ARG A 120 -10.99 28.76 -5.59
C ARG A 120 -11.54 30.01 -6.28
N VAL A 121 -10.68 30.96 -6.65
CA VAL A 121 -11.06 32.17 -7.38
C VAL A 121 -10.51 32.04 -8.79
N ASN A 122 -11.37 32.24 -9.79
CA ASN A 122 -10.97 32.20 -11.18
C ASN A 122 -10.07 33.39 -11.50
N LYS A 123 -8.80 33.12 -11.88
CA LYS A 123 -7.78 34.16 -12.11
C LYS A 123 -8.16 35.22 -13.16
N SER A 124 -9.01 34.89 -14.13
CA SER A 124 -9.39 35.81 -15.23
C SER A 124 -10.61 36.66 -14.89
N THR A 125 -11.56 36.10 -14.13
CA THR A 125 -12.85 36.76 -13.85
C THR A 125 -12.97 37.29 -12.41
N GLY A 126 -12.09 36.86 -11.51
CA GLY A 126 -12.19 37.15 -10.07
C GLY A 126 -13.37 36.48 -9.37
N LYS A 127 -14.19 35.67 -10.06
CA LYS A 127 -15.35 34.99 -9.50
C LYS A 127 -14.97 33.69 -8.80
N LYS A 128 -15.74 33.31 -7.77
CA LYS A 128 -15.57 32.03 -7.07
C LYS A 128 -15.90 30.86 -8.00
N LEU A 129 -15.04 29.84 -8.01
CA LEU A 129 -15.32 28.55 -8.62
C LEU A 129 -16.36 27.78 -7.78
N ASN A 130 -17.15 26.92 -8.44
CA ASN A 130 -18.19 26.14 -7.78
C ASN A 130 -17.58 25.02 -6.92
N ASP A 131 -17.54 25.25 -5.60
CA ASP A 131 -17.05 24.32 -4.58
C ASP A 131 -18.17 23.48 -3.92
N SER A 132 -19.39 23.51 -4.45
CA SER A 132 -20.46 22.64 -3.96
C SER A 132 -20.06 21.17 -4.13
N TYR A 133 -20.19 20.40 -3.04
CA TYR A 133 -19.83 18.98 -2.97
C TYR A 133 -18.39 18.67 -3.42
N GLU A 134 -17.44 19.60 -3.22
CA GLU A 134 -16.04 19.50 -3.69
C GLU A 134 -15.36 18.18 -3.29
N LYS A 135 -15.66 17.65 -2.10
CA LYS A 135 -15.14 16.36 -1.64
C LYS A 135 -15.64 15.18 -2.48
N LEU A 136 -16.91 15.17 -2.87
CA LEU A 136 -17.49 14.11 -3.73
C LEU A 136 -16.97 14.27 -5.17
N LYS A 137 -16.88 15.51 -5.68
CA LYS A 137 -16.25 15.79 -6.98
C LYS A 137 -14.81 15.26 -7.01
N ALA A 138 -14.04 15.46 -5.95
CA ALA A 138 -12.68 14.93 -5.85
C ALA A 138 -12.63 13.40 -5.86
N GLN A 139 -13.55 12.72 -5.17
CA GLN A 139 -13.64 11.26 -5.25
C GLN A 139 -13.99 10.79 -6.66
N LYS A 140 -14.94 11.46 -7.34
CA LYS A 140 -15.32 11.12 -8.73
C LYS A 140 -14.16 11.35 -9.71
N ALA A 141 -13.47 12.48 -9.61
CA ALA A 141 -12.27 12.78 -10.40
C ALA A 141 -11.21 11.68 -10.22
N MET A 142 -10.94 11.27 -8.98
CA MET A 142 -9.97 10.21 -8.68
C MET A 142 -10.43 8.84 -9.20
N ILE A 143 -11.74 8.55 -9.21
CA ILE A 143 -12.28 7.35 -9.84
C ILE A 143 -12.00 7.37 -11.34
N ASN A 144 -12.41 8.42 -12.05
CA ASN A 144 -12.21 8.56 -13.50
C ASN A 144 -10.73 8.42 -13.90
N ILE A 145 -9.83 9.07 -13.15
CA ILE A 145 -8.38 8.99 -13.41
C ILE A 145 -7.87 7.56 -13.25
N LYS A 146 -8.29 6.86 -12.20
CA LYS A 146 -7.89 5.46 -11.98
C LYS A 146 -8.43 4.53 -13.06
N GLU A 147 -9.65 4.76 -13.55
CA GLU A 147 -10.21 3.97 -14.67
C GLU A 147 -9.36 4.15 -15.93
N ARG A 148 -8.91 5.37 -16.23
CA ARG A 148 -7.99 5.63 -17.36
C ARG A 148 -6.60 5.01 -17.18
N ILE A 149 -6.03 5.08 -15.98
CA ILE A 149 -4.66 4.58 -15.71
C ILE A 149 -4.62 3.06 -15.74
N TYR A 150 -5.63 2.40 -15.18
CA TYR A 150 -5.65 0.94 -15.04
C TYR A 150 -6.46 0.22 -16.11
N ASP A 151 -7.11 0.97 -17.01
CA ASP A 151 -8.02 0.47 -18.06
C ASP A 151 -9.07 -0.49 -17.49
N LYS A 152 -9.70 -0.07 -16.40
CA LYS A 152 -10.67 -0.87 -15.63
C LYS A 152 -11.79 0.01 -15.11
N SER A 153 -12.95 -0.08 -15.76
CA SER A 153 -14.15 0.62 -15.33
C SER A 153 -14.76 -0.04 -14.08
N ASN A 154 -15.20 0.78 -13.11
CA ASN A 154 -15.99 0.29 -11.99
C ASN A 154 -17.29 -0.37 -12.46
N GLU A 155 -17.88 0.12 -13.55
CA GLU A 155 -19.11 -0.44 -14.10
C GLU A 155 -18.89 -1.89 -14.56
N GLU A 156 -17.80 -2.15 -15.28
CA GLU A 156 -17.43 -3.50 -15.71
C GLU A 156 -17.16 -4.41 -14.51
N ILE A 157 -16.43 -3.92 -13.50
CA ILE A 157 -16.19 -4.66 -12.27
C ILE A 157 -17.51 -5.01 -11.58
N ILE A 158 -18.41 -4.03 -11.42
CA ILE A 158 -19.72 -4.23 -10.79
C ILE A 158 -20.53 -5.27 -11.56
N ASN A 159 -20.58 -5.18 -12.90
CA ASN A 159 -21.28 -6.14 -13.74
C ASN A 159 -20.74 -7.56 -13.56
N ASN A 160 -19.41 -7.71 -13.50
CA ASN A 160 -18.76 -8.99 -13.25
C ASN A 160 -19.09 -9.54 -11.86
N LEU A 161 -19.17 -8.69 -10.83
CA LEU A 161 -19.55 -9.11 -9.47
C LEU A 161 -21.02 -9.52 -9.37
N LEU A 162 -21.92 -8.83 -10.08
CA LEU A 162 -23.34 -9.18 -10.12
C LEU A 162 -23.61 -10.54 -10.78
N ASN A 163 -22.69 -11.03 -11.62
CA ASN A 163 -22.78 -12.37 -12.23
C ASN A 163 -22.36 -13.51 -11.29
N TYR A 164 -21.93 -13.22 -10.06
CA TYR A 164 -21.55 -14.27 -9.11
C TYR A 164 -22.78 -15.09 -8.67
N LYS A 165 -22.61 -16.41 -8.56
CA LYS A 165 -23.59 -17.31 -7.96
C LYS A 165 -23.61 -17.12 -6.45
N MET A 166 -24.73 -16.63 -5.94
CA MET A 166 -24.92 -16.31 -4.53
C MET A 166 -26.34 -16.63 -4.09
N SER A 167 -26.53 -16.94 -2.80
CA SER A 167 -27.80 -17.38 -2.23
C SER A 167 -28.57 -16.30 -1.47
N SER A 168 -27.98 -15.12 -1.24
CA SER A 168 -28.63 -14.06 -0.47
C SER A 168 -28.06 -12.67 -0.76
N LEU A 169 -28.85 -11.64 -0.45
CA LEU A 169 -28.40 -10.23 -0.49
C LEU A 169 -27.19 -9.98 0.41
N LYS A 170 -27.08 -10.68 1.56
CA LYS A 170 -25.94 -10.52 2.46
C LYS A 170 -24.63 -10.98 1.81
N GLN A 171 -24.66 -12.05 1.01
CA GLN A 171 -23.50 -12.48 0.23
C GLN A 171 -23.11 -11.46 -0.85
N LEU A 172 -24.09 -10.82 -1.49
CA LEU A 172 -23.83 -9.71 -2.42
C LEU A 172 -23.14 -8.55 -1.71
N GLU A 173 -23.65 -8.14 -0.55
CA GLU A 173 -23.08 -7.06 0.26
C GLU A 173 -21.62 -7.36 0.62
N ILE A 174 -21.34 -8.57 1.12
CA ILE A 174 -19.97 -9.02 1.42
C ILE A 174 -19.08 -8.96 0.17
N LEU A 175 -19.55 -9.46 -0.97
CA LEU A 175 -18.79 -9.44 -2.22
C LEU A 175 -18.47 -8.00 -2.64
N MET A 176 -19.45 -7.10 -2.57
CA MET A 176 -19.30 -5.69 -2.92
C MET A 176 -18.31 -4.98 -1.98
N GLU A 177 -18.44 -5.17 -0.67
CA GLU A 177 -17.54 -4.61 0.35
C GLU A 177 -16.09 -5.07 0.17
N ARG A 178 -15.88 -6.37 -0.10
CA ARG A 178 -14.55 -6.92 -0.40
C ARG A 178 -13.91 -6.32 -1.65
N ASN A 179 -14.71 -5.77 -2.55
CA ASN A 179 -14.26 -5.08 -3.76
C ASN A 179 -14.27 -3.54 -3.62
N GLY A 180 -14.48 -3.01 -2.41
CA GLY A 180 -14.42 -1.58 -2.11
C GLY A 180 -15.67 -0.80 -2.52
N PHE A 181 -16.79 -1.49 -2.73
CA PHE A 181 -18.10 -0.89 -2.97
C PHE A 181 -18.97 -1.01 -1.72
N LYS A 182 -19.93 -0.10 -1.58
CA LYS A 182 -20.95 -0.14 -0.53
C LYS A 182 -22.32 -0.22 -1.17
N LEU A 183 -23.12 -1.19 -0.75
CA LEU A 183 -24.51 -1.31 -1.14
C LEU A 183 -25.37 -0.51 -0.15
N VAL A 184 -26.23 0.37 -0.63
CA VAL A 184 -27.18 1.12 0.20
C VAL A 184 -28.56 1.12 -0.45
N LYS A 185 -29.62 1.21 0.37
CA LYS A 185 -30.98 1.43 -0.16
C LYS A 185 -31.05 2.79 -0.86
N ASN A 186 -31.68 2.82 -2.04
CA ASN A 186 -31.93 4.06 -2.73
C ASN A 186 -32.94 4.90 -1.92
N LYS A 187 -32.78 6.23 -1.94
CA LYS A 187 -33.63 7.13 -1.15
C LYS A 187 -34.99 7.44 -1.81
N ASN A 188 -35.08 7.27 -3.12
CA ASN A 188 -36.23 7.66 -3.93
C ASN A 188 -37.05 6.45 -4.39
N ASP A 189 -36.48 5.24 -4.36
CA ASP A 189 -37.14 3.99 -4.75
C ASP A 189 -36.74 2.87 -3.78
N GLU A 190 -37.71 2.34 -3.06
CA GLU A 190 -37.51 1.28 -2.05
C GLU A 190 -37.06 -0.05 -2.66
N ASN A 191 -37.35 -0.28 -3.96
CA ASN A 191 -36.97 -1.48 -4.70
C ASN A 191 -35.58 -1.38 -5.34
N ALA A 192 -34.92 -0.23 -5.20
CA ALA A 192 -33.61 0.04 -5.77
C ALA A 192 -32.50 0.07 -4.71
N LEU A 193 -31.31 -0.38 -5.11
CA LEU A 193 -30.09 -0.32 -4.31
C LEU A 193 -29.02 0.46 -5.09
N ASP A 194 -28.38 1.40 -4.42
CA ASP A 194 -27.25 2.15 -4.96
C ASP A 194 -25.94 1.47 -4.57
N ILE A 195 -25.07 1.28 -5.56
CA ILE A 195 -23.69 0.81 -5.39
C ILE A 195 -22.80 2.05 -5.37
N LEU A 196 -22.20 2.31 -4.22
CA LEU A 196 -21.37 3.48 -3.97
C LEU A 196 -19.89 3.09 -3.88
N LYS A 197 -19.01 3.99 -4.34
CA LYS A 197 -17.56 3.93 -4.09
C LYS A 197 -17.10 5.25 -3.50
N ASN A 198 -16.58 5.23 -2.27
CA ASN A 198 -16.18 6.44 -1.53
C ASN A 198 -17.29 7.53 -1.47
N GLY A 199 -18.55 7.11 -1.40
CA GLY A 199 -19.72 8.01 -1.37
C GLY A 199 -20.22 8.49 -2.73
N VAL A 200 -19.50 8.19 -3.82
CA VAL A 200 -19.95 8.45 -5.19
C VAL A 200 -20.81 7.29 -5.67
N ARG A 201 -21.96 7.56 -6.28
CA ARG A 201 -22.82 6.53 -6.86
C ARG A 201 -22.26 6.07 -8.21
N GLU A 202 -21.97 4.78 -8.32
CA GLU A 202 -21.44 4.15 -9.53
C GLU A 202 -22.55 3.49 -10.34
N LYS A 203 -23.48 2.80 -9.68
CA LYS A 203 -24.61 2.12 -10.34
C LYS A 203 -25.82 2.04 -9.43
N THR A 204 -27.02 2.03 -10.00
CA THR A 204 -28.25 1.65 -9.31
C THR A 204 -28.73 0.32 -9.89
N ILE A 205 -29.10 -0.61 -9.02
CA ILE A 205 -29.65 -1.91 -9.38
C ILE A 205 -31.03 -2.08 -8.74
N TYR A 206 -31.87 -2.89 -9.36
CA TYR A 206 -33.23 -3.14 -8.87
C TYR A 206 -33.34 -4.57 -8.37
N GLY A 207 -34.15 -4.80 -7.34
CA GLY A 207 -34.28 -6.11 -6.70
C GLY A 207 -34.66 -7.24 -7.65
N ASN A 208 -35.46 -6.95 -8.69
CA ASN A 208 -35.85 -7.90 -9.74
C ASN A 208 -34.69 -8.37 -10.64
N GLN A 209 -33.57 -7.65 -10.67
CA GLN A 209 -32.36 -8.02 -11.44
C GLN A 209 -31.46 -9.00 -10.67
N LEU A 210 -31.71 -9.22 -9.38
CA LEU A 210 -30.88 -10.07 -8.53
C LEU A 210 -31.36 -11.52 -8.58
N ILE A 211 -30.51 -12.39 -9.14
CA ILE A 211 -30.78 -13.82 -9.22
C ILE A 211 -30.03 -14.53 -8.10
N PHE A 212 -30.76 -15.09 -7.14
CA PHE A 212 -30.19 -15.91 -6.09
C PHE A 212 -30.26 -17.40 -6.44
N SER A 213 -29.12 -18.09 -6.32
CA SER A 213 -28.99 -19.52 -6.57
C SER A 213 -28.44 -20.22 -5.33
N ASN A 214 -29.09 -21.32 -4.94
CA ASN A 214 -28.60 -22.16 -3.85
C ASN A 214 -27.59 -23.17 -4.41
N VAL A 215 -26.30 -22.87 -4.26
CA VAL A 215 -25.23 -23.81 -4.57
C VAL A 215 -24.97 -24.67 -3.33
N LYS A 216 -25.42 -25.93 -3.35
CA LYS A 216 -25.17 -26.91 -2.28
C LYS A 216 -24.62 -28.21 -2.87
N ASN A 217 -23.64 -28.80 -2.18
CA ASN A 217 -23.08 -30.13 -2.48
C ASN A 217 -22.59 -30.34 -3.92
N ASP A 218 -22.14 -29.27 -4.57
CA ASP A 218 -21.58 -29.38 -5.91
C ASP A 218 -20.15 -29.94 -5.89
N ASN A 219 -19.67 -30.40 -7.05
CA ASN A 219 -18.34 -30.97 -7.18
C ASN A 219 -17.24 -29.96 -6.81
N ARG A 220 -17.47 -28.66 -7.06
CA ARG A 220 -16.53 -27.62 -6.71
C ARG A 220 -16.44 -27.42 -5.20
N GLY A 221 -17.55 -27.44 -4.47
CA GLY A 221 -17.54 -27.40 -3.00
C GLY A 221 -16.74 -28.55 -2.37
N LYS A 222 -16.85 -29.76 -2.92
CA LYS A 222 -16.02 -30.91 -2.49
C LYS A 222 -14.53 -30.68 -2.75
N GLN A 223 -14.17 -30.13 -3.90
CA GLN A 223 -12.78 -29.75 -4.20
C GLN A 223 -12.25 -28.68 -3.24
N ILE A 224 -13.05 -27.63 -2.98
CA ILE A 224 -12.67 -26.59 -2.01
C ILE A 224 -12.44 -27.21 -0.65
N LYS A 225 -13.32 -28.10 -0.17
CA LYS A 225 -13.13 -28.83 1.09
C LYS A 225 -11.80 -29.59 1.14
N ALA A 226 -11.44 -30.28 0.06
CA ALA A 226 -10.16 -30.99 -0.03
C ALA A 226 -8.96 -30.03 0.00
N ILE A 227 -9.04 -28.89 -0.69
CA ILE A 227 -8.02 -27.83 -0.64
C ILE A 227 -7.87 -27.32 0.81
N LEU A 228 -8.98 -26.97 1.48
CA LEU A 228 -8.96 -26.46 2.85
C LEU A 228 -8.29 -27.46 3.81
N ASN A 229 -8.64 -28.74 3.74
CA ASN A 229 -8.05 -29.78 4.58
C ASN A 229 -6.57 -30.03 4.29
N LYS A 230 -6.13 -29.91 3.03
CA LYS A 230 -4.71 -30.07 2.70
C LYS A 230 -3.88 -28.91 3.22
N TYR A 231 -4.35 -27.68 3.00
CA TYR A 231 -3.54 -26.49 3.22
C TYR A 231 -3.55 -25.98 4.66
N LYS A 232 -4.53 -26.37 5.49
CA LYS A 232 -4.50 -26.11 6.93
C LYS A 232 -3.35 -26.82 7.66
N GLU A 233 -2.84 -27.91 7.09
CA GLU A 233 -1.68 -28.66 7.64
C GLU A 233 -0.33 -28.08 7.17
N VAL A 234 -0.35 -27.23 6.13
CA VAL A 234 0.86 -26.66 5.51
C VAL A 234 1.12 -25.23 5.97
N TYR A 235 0.07 -24.47 6.23
CA TYR A 235 0.15 -23.07 6.64
C TYR A 235 -0.52 -22.86 7.98
N SER A 236 -0.11 -21.82 8.71
CA SER A 236 -0.74 -21.51 9.98
C SER A 236 -2.22 -21.19 9.78
N ASN A 237 -3.07 -21.97 10.44
CA ASN A 237 -4.51 -21.75 10.50
C ASN A 237 -4.92 -20.92 11.73
N LYS A 238 -3.95 -20.37 12.46
CA LYS A 238 -4.19 -19.45 13.57
C LYS A 238 -4.72 -18.11 13.05
N VAL A 239 -5.77 -17.64 13.68
CA VAL A 239 -6.43 -16.37 13.37
C VAL A 239 -6.15 -15.39 14.49
N PHE A 240 -5.75 -14.17 14.12
CA PHE A 240 -5.58 -13.06 15.04
C PHE A 240 -6.46 -11.88 14.63
N LYS A 241 -6.64 -10.95 15.57
CA LYS A 241 -7.45 -9.74 15.41
C LYS A 241 -6.57 -8.59 14.93
N ALA A 242 -6.98 -7.92 13.84
CA ALA A 242 -6.37 -6.69 13.36
C ALA A 242 -7.30 -5.51 13.67
N GLU A 243 -6.87 -4.59 14.53
CA GLU A 243 -7.66 -3.44 14.97
C GLU A 243 -7.25 -2.15 14.26
N ASP A 244 -8.20 -1.50 13.59
CA ASP A 244 -7.96 -0.20 12.97
C ASP A 244 -8.46 0.93 13.87
N ARG A 245 -7.51 1.63 14.51
CA ARG A 245 -7.75 2.76 15.42
C ARG A 245 -7.51 4.12 14.75
N ARG A 246 -7.25 4.17 13.44
CA ARG A 246 -6.88 5.41 12.69
C ARG A 246 -7.96 6.50 12.73
N HIS A 247 -9.20 6.17 13.09
CA HIS A 247 -10.26 7.15 13.29
C HIS A 247 -10.09 7.92 14.61
N LEU A 248 -9.68 7.24 15.69
CA LEU A 248 -9.42 7.82 17.01
C LEU A 248 -8.24 8.81 16.93
N GLU A 249 -7.16 8.41 16.27
CA GLU A 249 -5.97 9.24 16.10
C GLU A 249 -6.23 10.57 15.35
N LYS A 250 -7.31 10.65 14.56
CA LYS A 250 -7.70 11.86 13.82
C LYS A 250 -8.52 12.85 14.66
N MET A 251 -9.04 12.45 15.83
CA MET A 251 -9.87 13.27 16.69
C MET A 251 -9.02 13.87 17.82
N LEU A 252 -8.51 15.10 17.63
CA LEU A 252 -8.01 15.97 18.70
C LEU A 252 -8.49 17.42 18.46
N PRO A 253 -8.83 18.20 19.52
CA PRO A 253 -8.63 17.93 20.95
C PRO A 253 -9.79 17.18 21.62
N GLU A 254 -9.53 16.71 22.84
CA GLU A 254 -10.33 15.84 23.74
C GLU A 254 -11.82 16.20 23.87
N GLU A 255 -12.20 17.46 23.64
CA GLU A 255 -13.56 17.98 23.75
C GLU A 255 -14.57 17.41 22.72
N LYS A 256 -14.07 16.75 21.66
CA LYS A 256 -14.91 16.08 20.64
C LYS A 256 -15.03 14.57 20.80
N GLN A 257 -14.61 14.01 21.94
CA GLN A 257 -14.86 12.60 22.31
C GLN A 257 -16.34 12.33 22.67
N LYS A 258 -17.29 12.98 21.98
CA LYS A 258 -18.72 12.67 22.09
C LYS A 258 -19.04 11.51 21.14
N GLU A 259 -18.58 10.31 21.46
CA GLU A 259 -19.17 9.03 21.01
C GLU A 259 -18.35 7.85 21.55
N ASN A 260 -19.04 6.83 22.10
CA ASN A 260 -18.47 5.51 22.42
C ASN A 260 -18.05 4.79 21.11
N TRP A 261 -16.96 5.24 20.51
CA TRP A 261 -16.48 4.69 19.25
C TRP A 261 -15.69 3.39 19.49
N LYS A 262 -15.97 2.34 18.70
CA LYS A 262 -15.29 1.03 18.78
C LYS A 262 -14.35 0.78 17.58
N PRO A 263 -13.15 0.19 17.77
CA PRO A 263 -12.22 -0.18 16.70
C PRO A 263 -12.92 -0.91 15.55
N LYS A 264 -12.55 -0.56 14.30
CA LYS A 264 -12.92 -1.41 13.17
C LYS A 264 -12.03 -2.64 13.24
N ILE A 265 -12.67 -3.81 13.31
CA ILE A 265 -12.00 -5.09 13.52
C ILE A 265 -12.02 -5.89 12.23
N GLU A 266 -10.90 -6.53 11.94
CA GLU A 266 -10.78 -7.55 10.90
C GLU A 266 -10.04 -8.76 11.48
N PHE A 267 -10.36 -9.96 10.98
CA PHE A 267 -9.67 -11.19 11.38
C PHE A 267 -8.83 -11.71 10.22
N GLU A 268 -7.59 -12.07 10.52
CA GLU A 268 -6.58 -12.39 9.51
C GLU A 268 -5.89 -13.72 9.87
N SER A 269 -5.56 -14.51 8.85
CA SER A 269 -4.71 -15.70 9.00
C SER A 269 -3.82 -15.93 7.78
N GLU A 270 -2.72 -16.64 8.00
CA GLU A 270 -1.81 -17.02 6.92
C GLU A 270 -2.53 -17.93 5.92
N LEU A 271 -3.27 -18.93 6.41
CA LEU A 271 -4.07 -19.82 5.58
C LEU A 271 -5.05 -19.04 4.67
N GLN A 272 -5.76 -18.06 5.21
CA GLN A 272 -6.66 -17.19 4.41
C GLN A 272 -5.90 -16.49 3.27
N LYS A 273 -4.72 -15.92 3.55
CA LYS A 273 -3.89 -15.28 2.53
C LYS A 273 -3.48 -16.28 1.45
N LYS A 274 -3.00 -17.46 1.83
CA LYS A 274 -2.51 -18.49 0.88
C LYS A 274 -3.64 -19.04 0.01
N LEU A 275 -4.83 -19.26 0.58
CA LEU A 275 -6.02 -19.65 -0.18
C LEU A 275 -6.39 -18.62 -1.25
N ARG A 276 -6.30 -17.33 -0.91
CA ARG A 276 -6.54 -16.24 -1.84
C ARG A 276 -5.50 -16.18 -2.96
N GLU A 277 -4.22 -16.21 -2.61
CA GLU A 277 -3.12 -16.03 -3.57
C GLU A 277 -2.96 -17.22 -4.52
N VAL A 278 -3.14 -18.45 -4.03
CA VAL A 278 -2.91 -19.67 -4.81
C VAL A 278 -4.16 -20.15 -5.53
N PHE A 279 -5.33 -20.08 -4.88
CA PHE A 279 -6.56 -20.69 -5.40
C PHE A 279 -7.63 -19.68 -5.81
N GLY A 280 -7.45 -18.40 -5.52
CA GLY A 280 -8.48 -17.39 -5.73
C GLY A 280 -9.68 -17.56 -4.81
N ILE A 281 -9.50 -18.20 -3.64
CA ILE A 281 -10.56 -18.43 -2.66
C ILE A 281 -10.38 -17.40 -1.53
N ASP A 282 -11.28 -16.42 -1.44
CA ASP A 282 -11.31 -15.47 -0.34
C ASP A 282 -12.09 -16.05 0.84
N VAL A 283 -11.60 -15.82 2.06
CA VAL A 283 -12.28 -16.18 3.31
C VAL A 283 -12.71 -14.89 3.98
N VAL A 284 -13.98 -14.75 4.31
CA VAL A 284 -14.50 -13.57 5.01
C VAL A 284 -15.13 -14.02 6.31
N PHE A 285 -14.56 -13.62 7.44
CA PHE A 285 -15.08 -13.92 8.76
C PHE A 285 -16.26 -13.02 9.11
N HIS A 286 -17.31 -13.62 9.65
CA HIS A 286 -18.47 -12.91 10.19
C HIS A 286 -18.31 -12.80 11.69
N HIS A 287 -18.32 -11.57 12.17
CA HIS A 287 -18.28 -11.26 13.59
C HIS A 287 -19.32 -10.18 13.90
N LYS A 288 -19.67 -10.07 15.17
CA LYS A 288 -20.52 -9.00 15.70
C LYS A 288 -19.77 -8.36 16.85
N ASP A 289 -19.66 -7.04 16.82
CA ASP A 289 -18.87 -6.30 17.82
C ASP A 289 -17.41 -6.83 17.92
N GLU A 290 -16.81 -6.75 19.10
CA GLU A 290 -15.47 -7.25 19.41
C GLU A 290 -15.42 -8.76 19.69
N LEU A 291 -16.52 -9.47 19.40
CA LEU A 291 -16.63 -10.89 19.68
C LEU A 291 -15.90 -11.73 18.63
N HIS A 292 -15.58 -12.96 19.02
CA HIS A 292 -15.03 -13.99 18.15
C HIS A 292 -15.91 -14.20 16.91
N PRO A 293 -15.31 -14.55 15.75
CA PRO A 293 -16.07 -14.91 14.57
C PRO A 293 -17.07 -16.04 14.87
N PHE A 294 -18.30 -15.89 14.40
CA PHE A 294 -19.36 -16.90 14.55
C PHE A 294 -19.62 -17.68 13.26
N GLY A 295 -19.04 -17.25 12.15
CA GLY A 295 -19.15 -17.91 10.86
C GLY A 295 -18.19 -17.31 9.84
N TYR A 296 -18.19 -17.87 8.63
CA TYR A 296 -17.38 -17.36 7.54
C TYR A 296 -18.03 -17.63 6.18
N THR A 297 -17.65 -16.84 5.18
CA THR A 297 -18.02 -16.98 3.77
C THR A 297 -16.78 -17.30 2.95
N LEU A 298 -16.93 -18.19 1.97
CA LEU A 298 -15.91 -18.48 0.97
C LEU A 298 -16.33 -17.88 -0.37
N ILE A 299 -15.46 -17.06 -0.98
CA ILE A 299 -15.68 -16.49 -2.30
C ILE A 299 -14.69 -17.14 -3.27
N ASP A 300 -15.17 -18.01 -4.15
CA ASP A 300 -14.35 -18.63 -5.19
C ASP A 300 -14.35 -17.77 -6.44
N HIS A 301 -13.32 -16.94 -6.60
CA HIS A 301 -13.20 -16.04 -7.74
C HIS A 301 -12.91 -16.75 -9.07
N LYS A 302 -12.51 -18.02 -9.04
CA LYS A 302 -12.30 -18.81 -10.27
C LYS A 302 -13.63 -19.20 -10.91
N THR A 303 -14.63 -19.53 -10.10
CA THR A 303 -15.95 -19.97 -10.58
C THR A 303 -17.02 -18.91 -10.41
N GLY A 304 -16.70 -17.78 -9.76
CA GLY A 304 -17.66 -16.74 -9.43
C GLY A 304 -18.75 -17.23 -8.49
N THR A 305 -18.41 -18.09 -7.51
CA THR A 305 -19.41 -18.70 -6.61
C THR A 305 -19.12 -18.36 -5.15
N ILE A 306 -20.16 -18.04 -4.39
CA ILE A 306 -20.09 -17.72 -2.97
C ILE A 306 -20.72 -18.86 -2.15
N TYR A 307 -19.94 -19.42 -1.22
CA TYR A 307 -20.37 -20.51 -0.35
C TYR A 307 -20.49 -20.02 1.09
N LYS A 308 -21.50 -20.51 1.80
CA LYS A 308 -21.53 -20.44 3.26
C LYS A 308 -20.47 -21.40 3.80
N GLY A 309 -19.48 -20.88 4.53
CA GLY A 309 -18.30 -21.63 4.93
C GLY A 309 -18.63 -22.91 5.70
N SER A 310 -19.58 -22.85 6.63
CA SER A 310 -20.01 -24.00 7.44
C SER A 310 -20.60 -25.17 6.63
N GLU A 311 -21.08 -24.92 5.41
CA GLU A 311 -21.59 -25.96 4.51
C GLU A 311 -20.44 -26.72 3.82
N ILE A 312 -19.25 -26.11 3.72
CA ILE A 312 -18.04 -26.74 3.18
C ILE A 312 -17.25 -27.44 4.30
N LEU A 313 -16.94 -26.70 5.36
CA LEU A 313 -16.18 -27.21 6.52
C LEU A 313 -16.53 -26.40 7.78
N LYS A 314 -16.69 -27.08 8.93
CA LYS A 314 -16.92 -26.38 10.20
C LYS A 314 -15.73 -25.47 10.51
N MET A 315 -16.01 -24.24 10.94
CA MET A 315 -15.00 -23.19 11.13
C MET A 315 -13.90 -23.62 12.10
N ASN A 316 -14.26 -24.21 13.24
CA ASN A 316 -13.30 -24.67 14.26
C ASN A 316 -12.52 -25.93 13.84
N ASN A 317 -12.89 -26.59 12.74
CA ASN A 317 -12.10 -27.68 12.15
C ASN A 317 -11.06 -27.15 11.16
N LEU A 318 -11.17 -25.87 10.79
CA LEU A 318 -10.33 -25.20 9.81
C LEU A 318 -9.39 -24.19 10.46
N PHE A 319 -9.89 -23.36 11.38
CA PHE A 319 -9.17 -22.24 11.98
C PHE A 319 -9.08 -22.37 13.51
N GLU A 320 -7.95 -21.95 14.06
CA GLU A 320 -7.73 -21.77 15.50
C GLU A 320 -7.80 -20.28 15.83
N PHE A 321 -8.80 -19.84 16.60
CA PHE A 321 -8.92 -18.43 16.97
C PHE A 321 -8.10 -18.13 18.22
N THR A 322 -7.17 -17.20 18.10
CA THR A 322 -6.29 -16.78 19.18
C THR A 322 -6.76 -15.47 19.80
N SER A 323 -6.27 -15.16 21.00
CA SER A 323 -6.48 -13.86 21.66
C SER A 323 -5.53 -12.77 21.15
N GLU A 324 -4.68 -13.07 20.17
CA GLU A 324 -3.67 -12.12 19.70
C GLU A 324 -4.30 -10.96 18.94
N VAL A 325 -3.77 -9.76 19.20
CA VAL A 325 -4.23 -8.51 18.60
C VAL A 325 -3.05 -7.79 17.98
N MET A 326 -3.25 -7.26 16.77
CA MET A 326 -2.29 -6.39 16.11
C MET A 326 -2.98 -5.10 15.67
N ASP A 327 -2.28 -3.98 15.81
CA ASP A 327 -2.70 -2.74 15.16
C ASP A 327 -2.72 -2.91 13.62
N LYS A 328 -3.80 -2.45 12.97
CA LYS A 328 -4.00 -2.63 11.53
C LYS A 328 -2.94 -1.91 10.70
N LYS A 329 -2.45 -0.75 11.13
CA LYS A 329 -1.41 -0.01 10.41
C LYS A 329 -0.10 -0.79 10.47
N LEU A 330 0.29 -1.27 11.67
CA LEU A 330 1.45 -2.15 11.82
C LEU A 330 1.32 -3.39 10.91
N PHE A 331 0.18 -4.07 10.94
CA PHE A 331 -0.06 -5.24 10.08
C PHE A 331 0.05 -4.93 8.59
N GLU A 332 -0.49 -3.80 8.13
CA GLU A 332 -0.39 -3.36 6.74
C GLU A 332 1.06 -3.11 6.32
N SER A 333 1.87 -2.52 7.21
CA SER A 333 3.30 -2.28 7.00
C SER A 333 4.09 -3.59 6.98
N LEU A 334 3.84 -4.53 7.92
CA LEU A 334 4.48 -5.86 7.94
C LEU A 334 4.23 -6.65 6.66
N LYS A 335 3.02 -6.58 6.08
CA LYS A 335 2.69 -7.24 4.80
C LYS A 335 3.48 -6.69 3.61
N ASP A 336 4.01 -5.48 3.71
CA ASP A 336 4.77 -4.83 2.66
C ASP A 336 6.26 -5.16 2.69
N TYR A 337 6.78 -5.72 3.79
CA TYR A 337 8.15 -6.23 3.84
C TYR A 337 8.37 -7.36 2.84
N ASN A 338 9.60 -7.52 2.36
CA ASN A 338 10.00 -8.63 1.49
C ASN A 338 10.42 -9.86 2.32
N LEU A 339 9.50 -10.39 3.14
CA LEU A 339 9.75 -11.57 3.98
C LEU A 339 9.73 -12.85 3.13
N SER A 340 10.87 -13.22 2.56
CA SER A 340 11.00 -14.36 1.64
C SER A 340 11.13 -15.72 2.32
N ASP A 341 11.57 -15.73 3.57
CA ASP A 341 12.04 -16.90 4.33
C ASP A 341 11.86 -16.67 5.84
N GLU A 342 12.03 -17.75 6.60
CA GLU A 342 11.89 -17.75 8.07
C GLU A 342 12.94 -16.88 8.77
N ILE A 343 14.18 -16.85 8.27
CA ILE A 343 15.25 -16.03 8.87
C ILE A 343 14.87 -14.55 8.81
N SER A 344 14.34 -14.09 7.68
CA SER A 344 13.86 -12.71 7.52
C SER A 344 12.70 -12.39 8.49
N LYS A 345 11.79 -13.34 8.76
CA LYS A 345 10.74 -13.14 9.77
C LYS A 345 11.34 -13.01 11.17
N GLN A 346 12.25 -13.90 11.54
CA GLN A 346 12.91 -13.89 12.85
C GLN A 346 13.66 -12.58 13.10
N VAL A 347 14.44 -12.12 12.13
CA VAL A 347 15.16 -10.84 12.20
C VAL A 347 14.18 -9.66 12.36
N LEU A 348 13.05 -9.68 11.65
CA LEU A 348 12.05 -8.62 11.80
C LEU A 348 11.33 -8.68 13.15
N ILE A 349 11.07 -9.87 13.68
CA ILE A 349 10.54 -10.04 15.04
C ILE A 349 11.54 -9.49 16.05
N GLU A 350 12.83 -9.80 15.90
CA GLU A 350 13.89 -9.30 16.77
C GLU A 350 13.99 -7.76 16.73
N TYR A 351 13.87 -7.18 15.54
CA TYR A 351 13.74 -5.73 15.40
C TYR A 351 12.59 -5.17 16.25
N LEU A 352 11.41 -5.77 16.14
CA LEU A 352 10.19 -5.29 16.80
C LEU A 352 10.28 -5.43 18.33
N LYS A 353 10.91 -6.50 18.84
CA LYS A 353 11.22 -6.65 20.27
C LYS A 353 12.02 -5.47 20.80
N HIS A 354 13.03 -5.00 20.06
CA HIS A 354 13.83 -3.86 20.46
C HIS A 354 13.08 -2.52 20.43
N GLN A 355 11.97 -2.40 19.71
CA GLN A 355 11.17 -1.17 19.65
C GLN A 355 10.06 -1.14 20.70
N ASN A 356 9.43 -2.28 20.99
CA ASN A 356 8.28 -2.34 21.90
C ASN A 356 8.13 -3.75 22.51
N LEU A 357 8.46 -3.89 23.80
CA LEU A 357 8.46 -5.19 24.48
C LEU A 357 7.05 -5.76 24.73
N GLU A 358 6.01 -4.93 24.81
CA GLU A 358 4.71 -5.38 25.32
C GLU A 358 3.80 -6.05 24.27
N ASN A 359 4.03 -5.80 22.97
CA ASN A 359 3.14 -6.29 21.89
C ASN A 359 3.94 -6.73 20.64
N VAL A 360 4.89 -7.65 20.84
CA VAL A 360 5.69 -8.20 19.75
C VAL A 360 4.84 -9.19 18.93
N PRO A 361 4.70 -8.99 17.61
CA PRO A 361 3.99 -9.93 16.76
C PRO A 361 4.55 -11.35 16.85
N LYS A 362 3.66 -12.34 16.93
CA LYS A 362 4.02 -13.75 16.85
C LYS A 362 4.31 -14.15 15.40
N ASP A 363 5.08 -15.22 15.22
CA ASP A 363 5.51 -15.69 13.89
C ASP A 363 4.34 -15.85 12.89
N PHE A 364 3.26 -16.51 13.29
CA PHE A 364 2.08 -16.73 12.43
C PHE A 364 1.34 -15.44 12.02
N MET A 365 1.67 -14.30 12.64
CA MET A 365 1.12 -12.99 12.31
C MET A 365 1.95 -12.27 11.24
N LEU A 366 3.16 -12.75 10.92
CA LEU A 366 4.01 -12.27 9.84
C LEU A 366 3.83 -13.13 8.59
N PHE A 367 3.19 -12.55 7.58
CA PHE A 367 2.92 -13.28 6.35
C PHE A 367 4.07 -13.18 5.36
N GLU A 368 4.56 -14.32 4.87
CA GLU A 368 5.57 -14.37 3.81
C GLU A 368 5.18 -13.49 2.61
N ASN A 369 6.12 -12.72 2.08
CA ASN A 369 5.92 -11.88 0.92
C ASN A 369 7.15 -11.90 0.02
N LYS A 370 7.05 -12.69 -1.06
CA LYS A 370 8.12 -12.86 -2.06
C LYS A 370 8.13 -11.75 -3.13
N LYS A 371 7.30 -10.71 -2.98
CA LYS A 371 7.28 -9.58 -3.92
C LYS A 371 8.56 -8.77 -3.77
N ARG A 372 9.23 -8.54 -4.90
CA ARG A 372 10.41 -7.67 -4.95
C ARG A 372 9.97 -6.21 -4.99
N LYS A 373 10.67 -5.36 -4.24
CA LYS A 373 10.58 -3.91 -4.39
C LYS A 373 11.05 -3.51 -5.79
N ASN A 374 10.50 -2.42 -6.32
CA ASN A 374 10.94 -1.92 -7.62
C ASN A 374 12.41 -1.43 -7.55
N LYS A 375 13.04 -1.22 -8.71
CA LYS A 375 14.46 -0.88 -8.82
C LYS A 375 14.81 0.43 -8.10
N GLU A 376 13.93 1.42 -8.18
CA GLU A 376 14.13 2.73 -7.53
C GLU A 376 14.16 2.60 -6.01
N VAL A 377 13.15 1.96 -5.43
CA VAL A 377 13.07 1.69 -4.00
C VAL A 377 14.26 0.85 -3.54
N PHE A 378 14.64 -0.19 -4.29
CA PHE A 378 15.81 -1.00 -3.96
C PHE A 378 17.11 -0.18 -3.96
N ASN A 379 17.30 0.70 -4.95
CA ASN A 379 18.46 1.59 -4.99
C ASN A 379 18.45 2.60 -3.84
N MET A 380 17.28 3.15 -3.47
CA MET A 380 17.13 4.01 -2.29
C MET A 380 17.54 3.27 -1.02
N VAL A 381 17.05 2.04 -0.81
CA VAL A 381 17.43 1.19 0.33
C VAL A 381 18.96 1.06 0.41
N LYS A 382 19.63 0.68 -0.67
CA LYS A 382 21.09 0.53 -0.69
C LYS A 382 21.81 1.83 -0.33
N ASN A 383 21.36 2.96 -0.89
CA ASN A 383 21.97 4.26 -0.65
C ASN A 383 21.78 4.72 0.80
N GLU A 384 20.58 4.55 1.36
CA GLU A 384 20.27 4.92 2.74
C GLU A 384 21.03 4.03 3.74
N ILE A 385 21.19 2.74 3.47
CA ILE A 385 22.01 1.84 4.30
C ILE A 385 23.48 2.26 4.27
N ARG A 386 24.06 2.51 3.09
CA ARG A 386 25.44 2.98 2.98
C ARG A 386 25.68 4.30 3.70
N LYS A 387 24.71 5.23 3.60
CA LYS A 387 24.76 6.50 4.33
C LYS A 387 24.69 6.27 5.84
N TYR A 388 23.79 5.39 6.29
CA TYR A 388 23.67 5.02 7.71
C TYR A 388 24.98 4.43 8.25
N LEU A 389 25.62 3.50 7.54
CA LEU A 389 26.89 2.92 8.00
C LEU A 389 28.02 3.96 8.14
N LYS A 390 28.00 5.03 7.34
CA LYS A 390 29.00 6.11 7.39
C LYS A 390 28.73 7.16 8.44
N THR A 391 27.46 7.48 8.68
CA THR A 391 27.05 8.65 9.47
C THR A 391 26.35 8.31 10.77
N GLN A 392 25.88 7.07 10.90
CA GLN A 392 24.92 6.61 11.90
C GLN A 392 23.64 7.47 11.97
N ASN A 393 23.38 8.28 10.94
CA ASN A 393 22.32 9.27 10.92
C ASN A 393 21.22 8.83 9.94
N ASN A 394 20.37 7.90 10.39
CA ASN A 394 19.09 7.58 9.77
C ASN A 394 18.22 6.77 10.76
N ASN A 395 17.09 7.31 11.19
CA ASN A 395 16.19 6.61 12.11
C ASN A 395 15.44 5.44 11.44
N SER A 396 15.47 5.36 10.11
CA SER A 396 14.73 4.37 9.32
C SER A 396 15.52 3.09 9.02
N VAL A 397 16.82 3.06 9.33
CA VAL A 397 17.69 1.90 9.07
C VAL A 397 18.18 1.33 10.39
N LYS A 398 18.09 0.00 10.53
CA LYS A 398 18.64 -0.75 11.66
C LYS A 398 19.41 -1.95 11.15
N ILE A 399 20.52 -2.26 11.82
CA ILE A 399 21.33 -3.45 11.55
C ILE A 399 21.09 -4.44 12.67
N ILE A 400 20.78 -5.68 12.33
CA ILE A 400 20.43 -6.74 13.27
C ILE A 400 21.27 -7.95 12.93
N LYS A 401 21.82 -8.59 13.94
CA LYS A 401 22.55 -9.85 13.80
C LYS A 401 21.57 -10.99 14.06
N SER A 402 21.45 -11.93 13.12
CA SER A 402 20.67 -13.15 13.31
C SER A 402 21.34 -14.06 14.34
N GLU A 403 20.61 -15.07 14.80
CA GLU A 403 21.14 -16.11 15.70
C GLU A 403 22.32 -16.86 15.07
N GLU A 404 22.31 -17.02 13.75
CA GLU A 404 23.40 -17.60 12.94
C GLU A 404 24.60 -16.67 12.76
N GLY A 405 24.53 -15.45 13.31
CA GLY A 405 25.60 -14.46 13.28
C GLY A 405 25.69 -13.63 12.00
N ILE A 406 24.73 -13.77 11.08
CA ILE A 406 24.65 -13.03 9.83
C ILE A 406 24.01 -11.66 10.09
N TYR A 407 24.58 -10.58 9.53
CA TYR A 407 24.03 -9.24 9.68
C TYR A 407 22.97 -8.95 8.59
N TYR A 408 21.83 -8.42 9.02
CA TYR A 408 20.73 -7.98 8.20
C TYR A 408 20.50 -6.49 8.37
N ALA A 409 20.09 -5.83 7.30
CA ALA A 409 19.58 -4.47 7.33
C ALA A 409 18.04 -4.50 7.29
N VAL A 410 17.41 -3.80 8.23
CA VAL A 410 15.97 -3.55 8.28
C VAL A 410 15.73 -2.08 7.97
N HIS A 411 14.98 -1.80 6.89
CA HIS A 411 14.57 -0.47 6.49
C HIS A 411 13.09 -0.27 6.77
N THR A 412 12.78 0.52 7.79
CA THR A 412 11.44 0.62 8.37
C THR A 412 10.47 1.41 7.51
N LYS A 413 10.94 2.47 6.85
CA LYS A 413 10.13 3.31 5.96
C LYS A 413 9.83 2.67 4.58
N LEU A 414 10.79 1.94 4.03
CA LEU A 414 10.68 1.30 2.70
C LEU A 414 10.25 -0.17 2.81
N HIS A 415 10.01 -0.64 4.03
CA HIS A 415 9.66 -2.02 4.37
C HIS A 415 10.56 -3.02 3.64
N TYR A 416 11.86 -2.93 3.94
CA TYR A 416 12.85 -3.80 3.32
C TYR A 416 13.66 -4.53 4.38
N ILE A 417 13.93 -5.80 4.14
CA ILE A 417 14.86 -6.62 4.90
C ILE A 417 15.79 -7.36 3.95
N GLY A 418 17.08 -7.40 4.26
CA GLY A 418 18.02 -8.18 3.49
C GLY A 418 19.38 -8.30 4.18
N GLU A 419 20.12 -9.31 3.79
CA GLU A 419 21.49 -9.53 4.25
C GLU A 419 22.35 -8.31 3.92
N LEU A 420 23.09 -7.83 4.91
CA LEU A 420 23.88 -6.61 4.82
C LEU A 420 24.96 -6.72 3.74
N GLN A 421 25.69 -7.84 3.71
CA GLN A 421 26.74 -8.12 2.73
C GLN A 421 26.23 -8.04 1.28
N SER A 422 25.08 -8.65 1.02
CA SER A 422 24.39 -8.59 -0.28
C SER A 422 23.97 -7.16 -0.68
N LEU A 423 23.70 -6.28 0.28
CA LEU A 423 23.25 -4.89 0.02
C LEU A 423 24.40 -3.92 -0.21
N ILE A 424 25.51 -4.05 0.51
CA ILE A 424 26.61 -3.08 0.43
C ILE A 424 27.79 -3.60 -0.42
N GLY A 425 27.91 -4.92 -0.54
CA GLY A 425 28.98 -5.63 -1.23
C GLY A 425 30.16 -5.95 -0.30
N GLU A 426 30.95 -6.95 -0.68
CA GLU A 426 32.03 -7.53 0.13
C GLU A 426 32.96 -6.48 0.74
N LYS A 427 33.47 -5.58 -0.11
CA LYS A 427 34.45 -4.57 0.31
C LYS A 427 33.91 -3.63 1.40
N GLU A 428 32.64 -3.24 1.31
CA GLU A 428 32.03 -2.38 2.33
C GLU A 428 31.65 -3.17 3.59
N TYR A 429 31.31 -4.45 3.42
CA TYR A 429 30.99 -5.35 4.52
C TYR A 429 32.21 -5.67 5.39
N GLN A 430 33.37 -5.94 4.79
CA GLN A 430 34.61 -6.13 5.56
C GLN A 430 35.01 -4.89 6.36
N LYS A 431 34.78 -3.68 5.82
CA LYS A 431 34.98 -2.42 6.56
C LYS A 431 34.00 -2.26 7.73
N PHE A 432 32.77 -2.74 7.58
CA PHE A 432 31.78 -2.75 8.65
C PHE A 432 32.20 -3.71 9.79
N LEU A 433 32.70 -4.90 9.47
CA LEU A 433 33.19 -5.87 10.46
C LEU A 433 34.47 -5.38 11.16
N ASN A 434 35.39 -4.77 10.41
CA ASN A 434 36.71 -4.37 10.88
C ASN A 434 36.95 -2.85 10.69
N PRO A 435 36.28 -1.99 11.48
CA PRO A 435 36.36 -0.53 11.32
C PRO A 435 37.79 0.03 11.49
N ASN A 436 38.66 -0.68 12.23
CA ASN A 436 40.02 -0.21 12.54
C ASN A 436 41.08 -0.59 11.48
N GLN A 437 40.85 -1.59 10.61
CA GLN A 437 41.78 -1.97 9.54
C GLN A 437 41.67 -1.09 8.28
N ALA A 438 40.59 -0.30 8.16
CA ALA A 438 40.37 0.59 7.02
C ALA A 438 41.37 1.77 6.95
N ASN A 439 42.14 2.02 8.02
CA ASN A 439 43.18 3.04 8.08
C ASN A 439 44.58 2.53 7.67
N GLU A 440 44.82 1.22 7.61
CA GLU A 440 46.13 0.65 7.24
C GLU A 440 46.26 0.33 5.74
N THR A 441 45.16 0.29 5.00
CA THR A 441 45.18 -0.02 3.55
C THR A 441 45.67 1.13 2.65
N ARG A 442 46.23 2.20 3.23
CA ARG A 442 46.92 3.26 2.46
C ARG A 442 48.40 2.99 2.24
N ILE A 443 49.00 1.99 2.88
CA ILE A 443 50.46 1.75 2.80
C ILE A 443 50.82 0.54 1.93
N VAL A 444 49.90 -0.39 1.66
CA VAL A 444 50.17 -1.60 0.84
C VAL A 444 49.46 -1.52 -0.51
N ASN A 445 49.78 -0.50 -1.32
CA ASN A 445 49.32 -0.40 -2.72
C ASN A 445 50.49 -0.33 -3.70
N GLN A 446 51.63 -0.91 -3.34
CA GLN A 446 52.77 -1.08 -4.23
C GLN A 446 53.48 -2.40 -3.93
N THR A 447 52.82 -3.54 -4.21
CA THR A 447 53.38 -4.79 -4.82
C THR A 447 52.42 -5.96 -4.61
N GLU A 448 52.52 -6.97 -5.49
CA GLU A 448 51.74 -8.24 -5.54
C GLU A 448 50.40 -8.15 -6.30
N SER A 449 50.33 -8.19 -7.64
CA SER A 449 50.89 -9.06 -8.69
C SER A 449 50.22 -10.44 -8.83
N ASN A 450 49.48 -10.59 -9.94
CA ASN A 450 48.96 -11.79 -10.63
C ASN A 450 48.23 -12.91 -9.87
N GLU A 451 48.57 -13.27 -8.64
CA GLU A 451 47.92 -14.37 -7.90
C GLU A 451 46.46 -14.05 -7.53
N ALA A 452 46.18 -12.79 -7.17
CA ALA A 452 44.81 -12.33 -6.92
C ALA A 452 43.91 -12.36 -8.17
N LYS A 453 44.50 -12.26 -9.37
CA LYS A 453 43.75 -12.36 -10.64
C LYS A 453 43.47 -13.81 -11.00
N GLU A 454 44.39 -14.73 -10.76
CA GLU A 454 44.16 -16.17 -10.98
C GLU A 454 43.15 -16.73 -9.97
N LEU A 455 43.25 -16.35 -8.69
CA LEU A 455 42.29 -16.75 -7.66
C LEU A 455 40.88 -16.23 -7.95
N SER A 456 40.75 -14.98 -8.41
CA SER A 456 39.47 -14.43 -8.86
C SER A 456 38.90 -15.13 -10.08
N ARG A 457 39.74 -15.68 -10.96
CA ARG A 457 39.29 -16.43 -12.14
C ARG A 457 38.81 -17.83 -11.75
N ALA A 458 39.55 -18.51 -10.87
CA ALA A 458 39.17 -19.81 -10.32
C ALA A 458 37.87 -19.75 -9.49
N ILE A 459 37.67 -18.71 -8.68
CA ILE A 459 36.43 -18.50 -7.90
C ILE A 459 35.22 -18.24 -8.82
N ASN A 460 35.41 -17.49 -9.91
CA ASN A 460 34.34 -17.26 -10.89
C ASN A 460 33.99 -18.52 -11.69
N GLU A 461 34.98 -19.35 -12.06
CA GLU A 461 34.74 -20.63 -12.71
C GLU A 461 34.01 -21.61 -11.76
N MET A 462 34.38 -21.65 -10.48
CA MET A 462 33.70 -22.47 -9.46
C MET A 462 32.26 -22.01 -9.18
N LEU A 463 31.99 -20.70 -9.18
CA LEU A 463 30.63 -20.13 -9.08
C LEU A 463 29.76 -20.47 -10.32
N ILE A 464 30.37 -20.55 -11.51
CA ILE A 464 29.69 -20.95 -12.74
C ILE A 464 29.37 -22.45 -12.73
N GLU A 465 30.22 -23.29 -12.12
CA GLU A 465 29.92 -24.72 -11.94
C GLU A 465 28.87 -24.97 -10.85
N TRP A 466 28.91 -24.26 -9.72
CA TRP A 466 27.88 -24.37 -8.67
C TRP A 466 26.49 -23.91 -9.11
N THR A 467 26.41 -22.93 -10.02
CA THR A 467 25.14 -22.52 -10.63
C THR A 467 24.62 -23.50 -11.69
N LYS A 468 25.47 -24.39 -12.21
CA LYS A 468 25.04 -25.52 -13.07
C LYS A 468 24.56 -26.73 -12.27
N HIS A 469 24.87 -26.85 -10.98
CA HIS A 469 24.52 -28.03 -10.17
C HIS A 469 23.43 -27.80 -9.11
N SER A 470 22.96 -26.57 -8.90
CA SER A 470 21.71 -26.31 -8.16
C SER A 470 20.48 -26.50 -9.05
N GLY A 471 20.30 -27.73 -9.53
CA GLY A 471 19.03 -28.20 -10.06
C GLY A 471 18.02 -28.36 -8.92
N THR A 472 17.39 -27.26 -8.49
CA THR A 472 16.17 -27.34 -7.69
C THR A 472 15.11 -28.04 -8.53
N SER A 473 14.54 -29.13 -8.00
CA SER A 473 13.34 -29.79 -8.52
C SER A 473 12.26 -28.73 -8.78
N LYS A 474 12.01 -28.47 -10.07
CA LYS A 474 11.06 -27.47 -10.53
C LYS A 474 9.65 -28.02 -10.37
N ASP A 475 8.77 -27.23 -9.77
CA ASP A 475 7.34 -27.44 -9.81
C ASP A 475 6.89 -27.54 -11.29
N PRO A 476 6.36 -28.69 -11.75
CA PRO A 476 5.91 -28.87 -13.14
C PRO A 476 4.90 -27.81 -13.59
N ALA A 477 4.12 -27.25 -12.65
CA ALA A 477 3.13 -26.21 -12.93
C ALA A 477 3.77 -24.86 -13.27
N GLU A 478 4.92 -24.53 -12.66
CA GLU A 478 5.63 -23.26 -12.91
C GLU A 478 6.33 -23.27 -14.28
N GLU A 479 6.79 -24.44 -14.72
CA GLU A 479 7.40 -24.63 -16.03
C GLU A 479 6.35 -24.60 -17.17
N GLU A 480 5.16 -25.17 -16.94
CA GLU A 480 4.06 -25.09 -17.91
C GLU A 480 3.56 -23.64 -18.09
N LEU A 481 3.50 -22.87 -17.00
CA LEU A 481 3.12 -21.45 -17.04
C LEU A 481 4.16 -20.59 -17.78
N ARG A 482 5.46 -20.90 -17.63
CA ARG A 482 6.55 -20.26 -18.39
C ARG A 482 6.51 -20.63 -19.88
N LYS A 483 6.23 -21.90 -20.22
CA LYS A 483 6.08 -22.35 -21.61
C LYS A 483 4.89 -21.68 -22.30
N ARG A 484 3.76 -21.53 -21.62
CA ARG A 484 2.59 -20.77 -22.14
C ARG A 484 2.88 -19.28 -22.35
N LYS A 485 3.67 -18.65 -21.47
CA LYS A 485 4.08 -17.24 -21.62
C LYS A 485 5.07 -17.02 -22.78
N LYS A 486 5.95 -17.98 -23.07
CA LYS A 486 6.86 -17.90 -24.23
C LYS A 486 6.14 -18.13 -25.57
N ARG A 487 5.15 -19.02 -25.62
CA ARG A 487 4.35 -19.27 -26.84
C ARG A 487 3.42 -18.12 -27.23
N LYS A 488 3.12 -17.18 -26.34
CA LYS A 488 2.34 -15.96 -26.65
C LYS A 488 3.18 -14.79 -27.17
N LYS A 489 4.50 -14.99 -27.35
CA LYS A 489 5.44 -13.96 -27.80
C LYS A 489 6.19 -14.35 -29.09
N LEU A 490 5.71 -15.36 -29.80
CA LEU A 490 6.17 -15.73 -31.15
C LEU A 490 5.00 -15.67 -32.11
#